data_AF-K0WC20-F1
#
_entry.id   AF-K0WC20-F1
#
_cell.length_a   1.000
_cell.length_b   1.000
_cell.length_c   1.000
_cell.angle_alpha   90.00
_cell.angle_beta   90.00
_cell.angle_gamma   90.00
#
_symmetry.space_group_name_H-M   'P 1'
#
loop_
_entity.id
_entity.type
_entity.pdbx_description
1 polymer ?
#
loop_
_entity_poly.entity_id
_entity_poly.type
_entity_poly.pdbx_seq_one_letter_code
_entity_poly.pdbx_strand_id
1 'polypeptide(L)' 'MDRANVAALGSIAPPEANIRLFGDTALGTGEDIPDPYYGGQDGFELVYTRLLTGCSNLLETLGVERASCSGNTSSVR' A
#
# COMPACT_ATOMS: atom_id res chain seq x y z
N MET A 1 -8.81 -0.18 -0.40
CA MET A 1 -8.94 0.64 0.81
C MET A 1 -9.62 -0.20 1.87
N ASP A 2 -10.71 -0.84 1.48
CA ASP A 2 -11.35 -1.90 2.25
C ASP A 2 -11.34 -3.23 1.47
N ARG A 3 -11.89 -4.27 2.11
CA ARG A 3 -12.10 -5.60 1.50
C ARG A 3 -13.13 -5.62 0.37
N ALA A 4 -14.12 -4.71 0.38
CA ALA A 4 -15.12 -4.65 -0.69
C ALA A 4 -14.48 -4.23 -2.02
N ASN A 5 -13.55 -3.28 -2.00
CA ASN A 5 -12.76 -2.89 -3.16
C ASN A 5 -11.89 -4.05 -3.64
N VAL A 6 -11.22 -4.76 -2.72
CA VAL A 6 -10.37 -5.91 -3.07
C VAL A 6 -11.19 -6.99 -3.78
N ALA A 7 -12.36 -7.32 -3.24
CA ALA A 7 -13.27 -8.29 -3.85
C ALA A 7 -13.78 -7.82 -5.22
N ALA A 8 -14.20 -6.55 -5.34
CA ALA A 8 -14.67 -5.98 -6.59
C ALA A 8 -13.58 -6.02 -7.67
N LEU A 9 -12.36 -5.58 -7.35
CA LEU A 9 -11.22 -5.64 -8.27
C LEU A 9 -10.85 -7.08 -8.62
N GLY A 10 -10.85 -7.99 -7.63
CA GLY A 10 -10.54 -9.41 -7.84
C GLY A 10 -11.52 -10.12 -8.78
N SER A 11 -12.77 -9.65 -8.87
CA SER A 11 -13.77 -10.23 -9.79
C SER A 11 -13.57 -9.85 -11.26
N ILE A 12 -12.82 -8.78 -11.54
CA ILE A 12 -12.62 -8.27 -12.91
C ILE A 12 -11.16 -8.35 -13.38
N ALA A 13 -10.22 -8.59 -12.47
CA ALA A 13 -8.80 -8.58 -12.78
C ALA A 13 -8.32 -9.90 -13.41
N PRO A 14 -7.27 -9.87 -14.25
CA PRO A 14 -6.62 -11.09 -14.73
C PRO A 14 -5.91 -11.84 -13.57
N PRO A 15 -5.65 -13.15 -13.72
CA PRO A 15 -5.03 -13.97 -12.67
C PRO A 15 -3.69 -13.45 -12.15
N GLU A 16 -2.92 -12.75 -12.98
CA GLU A 16 -1.59 -12.21 -12.64
C GLU A 16 -1.65 -10.87 -11.91
N ALA A 17 -2.84 -10.31 -11.70
CA ALA A 17 -2.99 -9.02 -11.04
C ALA A 17 -2.60 -9.09 -9.56
N ASN A 18 -1.73 -8.18 -9.14
CA ASN A 18 -1.31 -8.05 -7.75
C ASN A 18 -2.21 -7.07 -7.00
N ILE A 19 -3.33 -7.57 -6.49
CA ILE A 19 -4.31 -6.80 -5.71
C ILE A 19 -4.11 -7.13 -4.23
N ARG A 20 -3.90 -6.11 -3.40
CA ARG A 20 -3.72 -6.27 -1.95
C ARG A 20 -4.46 -5.18 -1.17
N LEU A 21 -4.81 -5.51 0.07
CA LEU A 21 -5.33 -4.52 1.01
C LEU A 21 -4.24 -3.51 1.38
N PHE A 22 -4.62 -2.24 1.49
CA PHE A 22 -3.70 -1.18 1.89
C PHE A 22 -3.21 -1.41 3.32
N GLY A 23 -4.09 -1.76 4.26
CA GLY A 23 -3.72 -2.06 5.64
C GLY A 23 -2.72 -3.21 5.78
N ASP A 24 -2.77 -4.21 4.91
CA ASP A 24 -1.76 -5.28 4.88
C ASP A 24 -0.42 -4.78 4.35
N THR A 25 -0.43 -4.11 3.19
CA THR A 25 0.82 -3.79 2.46
C THR A 25 1.54 -2.55 3.01
N ALA A 26 0.79 -1.55 3.45
CA ALA A 26 1.32 -0.22 3.80
C ALA A 26 1.40 0.01 5.32
N LEU A 27 0.50 -0.61 6.09
CA LEU A 27 0.41 -0.42 7.54
C LEU A 27 0.88 -1.64 8.33
N GLY A 28 0.83 -2.84 7.74
CA GLY A 28 1.11 -4.10 8.45
C GLY A 28 0.03 -4.46 9.50
N THR A 29 -1.12 -3.80 9.46
CA THR A 29 -2.22 -3.98 10.44
C THR A 29 -3.37 -4.83 9.90
N GLY A 30 -3.52 -4.92 8.58
CA GLY A 30 -4.65 -5.58 7.93
C GLY A 30 -6.01 -4.89 8.13
N GLU A 31 -5.99 -3.64 8.61
CA GLU A 31 -7.18 -2.83 8.81
C GLU A 31 -7.75 -2.34 7.47
N ASP A 32 -9.08 -2.17 7.42
CA ASP A 32 -9.75 -1.46 6.34
C ASP A 32 -9.60 0.06 6.58
N ILE A 33 -9.36 0.82 5.52
CA ILE A 33 -9.41 2.28 5.56
C ILE A 33 -10.88 2.70 5.40
N PRO A 34 -11.49 3.36 6.41
CA PRO A 34 -12.90 3.71 6.37
C PRO A 34 -13.17 4.74 5.27
N ASP A 35 -14.37 4.67 4.69
CA ASP A 35 -14.84 5.68 3.75
C ASP A 35 -15.17 6.99 4.50
N PRO A 36 -14.54 8.13 4.16
CA PRO A 36 -14.75 9.39 4.88
C PRO A 36 -16.04 10.13 4.52
N TYR A 37 -16.74 9.74 3.43
CA TYR A 37 -17.83 10.53 2.83
C TYR A 37 -19.03 10.76 3.77
N TYR A 38 -19.20 9.95 4.81
CA TYR A 38 -20.34 10.03 5.74
C TYR A 38 -19.98 10.55 7.14
N GLY A 39 -18.70 10.88 7.40
CA GLY A 39 -18.20 11.24 8.74
C GLY A 39 -17.89 12.72 8.97
N GLY A 40 -18.07 13.59 7.96
CA GLY A 40 -17.63 14.98 8.05
C GLY A 40 -16.10 15.11 8.07
N GLN A 41 -15.59 16.25 8.56
CA GLN A 41 -14.16 16.59 8.51
C GLN A 41 -13.26 15.56 9.22
N ASP A 42 -13.66 15.09 10.40
CA ASP A 42 -12.88 14.15 11.21
C ASP A 42 -12.62 12.82 10.46
N GLY A 43 -13.58 12.39 9.63
CA GLY A 43 -13.43 11.20 8.78
C GLY A 43 -12.31 11.38 7.76
N PHE A 44 -12.23 12.54 7.13
CA PHE A 44 -11.15 12.85 6.18
C PHE A 44 -9.79 12.97 6.88
N GLU A 45 -9.71 13.56 8.07
CA GLU A 45 -8.45 13.67 8.82
C GLU A 45 -7.92 12.31 9.27
N LEU A 46 -8.81 11.41 9.71
CA LEU A 46 -8.46 10.03 10.03
C LEU A 46 -7.89 9.30 8.81
N VAL A 47 -8.59 9.36 7.67
CA VAL A 47 -8.17 8.71 6.43
C VAL A 47 -6.84 9.29 5.95
N TYR A 48 -6.71 10.62 5.94
CA TYR A 48 -5.46 11.30 5.58
C TYR A 48 -4.28 10.81 6.43
N THR A 49 -4.46 10.74 7.75
CA THR A 49 -3.43 10.28 8.68
C THR A 49 -2.99 8.84 8.35
N ARG A 50 -3.95 7.95 8.11
CA ARG A 50 -3.66 6.55 7.76
C ARG A 50 -2.92 6.42 6.42
N LEU A 51 -3.35 7.18 5.40
CA LEU A 51 -2.70 7.18 4.10
C LEU A 51 -1.28 7.75 4.17
N LEU A 52 -1.08 8.84 4.92
CA LEU A 52 0.23 9.44 5.11
C LEU A 52 1.21 8.47 5.78
N THR A 53 0.79 7.81 6.87
CA THR A 53 1.59 6.79 7.55
C THR A 53 1.92 5.63 6.61
N GLY A 54 0.91 5.06 5.95
CA GLY A 54 1.12 3.91 5.08
C GLY A 54 2.01 4.21 3.88
N CYS A 55 1.82 5.35 3.21
CA CYS A 55 2.68 5.76 2.09
C CYS A 55 4.13 6.00 2.52
N SER A 56 4.34 6.57 3.72
CA SER A 56 5.70 6.78 4.26
C SER A 56 6.41 5.44 4.46
N ASN A 57 5.73 4.48 5.09
CA ASN A 57 6.27 3.12 5.31
C ASN A 57 6.58 2.39 3.98
N LEU A 58 5.70 2.54 2.98
CA LEU A 58 5.92 1.96 1.65
C LEU A 58 7.17 2.55 0.99
N LEU A 59 7.36 3.86 1.04
CA LEU A 59 8.52 4.52 0.46
C LEU A 59 9.83 4.08 1.14
N GLU A 60 9.82 3.93 2.46
CA GLU A 60 10.96 3.39 3.20
C GLU A 60 11.28 1.95 2.75
N THR A 61 10.26 1.09 2.68
CA THR A 61 10.42 -0.32 2.26
C THR A 61 10.98 -0.43 0.84
N LEU A 62 10.42 0.32 -0.11
CA LEU A 62 10.87 0.33 -1.51
C LEU A 62 12.26 0.96 -1.66
N GLY A 63 12.59 1.96 -0.82
CA GLY A 63 13.93 2.54 -0.76
C GLY A 63 14.99 1.53 -0.27
N VAL A 64 14.64 0.71 0.72
CA VAL A 64 15.47 -0.38 1.24
C VAL A 64 15.69 -1.48 0.20
N GLU A 65 14.65 -1.87 -0.54
CA GLU A 65 14.77 -2.84 -1.63
C GLU A 65 15.73 -2.37 -2.72
N ARG A 66 15.69 -1.08 -3.08
CA ARG A 66 16.59 -0.49 -4.08
C ARG A 66 18.04 -0.45 -3.63
N ALA A 67 18.32 -0.18 -2.36
CA ALA A 67 19.67 -0.22 -1.81
C ALA A 67 20.24 -1.66 -1.83
N SER A 68 19.38 -2.65 -1.54
CA SER A 68 19.75 -4.07 -1.46
C SER A 68 20.09 -4.70 -2.82
N CYS A 69 19.51 -4.22 -3.92
CA CYS A 69 19.79 -4.70 -5.28
C CYS A 69 20.98 -4.02 -5.98
N SER A 70 21.74 -3.13 -5.32
CA SER A 70 22.87 -2.40 -5.93
C SER A 70 24.21 -3.16 -5.95
N GLY A 71 24.20 -4.49 -5.80
CA GLY A 71 25.40 -5.34 -5.82
C GLY A 71 26.06 -5.46 -7.21
N ASN A 72 27.26 -4.88 -7.34
CA ASN A 72 28.18 -4.87 -8.49
C ASN A 72 28.14 -6.06 -9.47
N THR A 73 28.14 -5.73 -10.77
CA THR A 73 28.74 -6.54 -11.86
C THR A 73 29.45 -5.55 -12.79
N SER A 74 30.67 -5.68 -13.27
CA SER A 74 31.69 -6.73 -13.25
C SER A 74 33.01 -6.03 -13.63
N SER A 75 34.08 -6.23 -12.84
CA SER A 75 35.44 -5.88 -13.26
C SER A 75 35.86 -6.86 -14.36
N VAL A 76 35.94 -6.41 -15.60
CA VAL A 76 36.59 -7.15 -16.68
C VAL A 76 38.03 -6.66 -16.75
N ARG A 77 38.96 -7.59 -16.51
CA ARG A 77 40.40 -7.42 -16.68
C ARG A 77 40.78 -7.64 -18.14
#